data_AF-A0A7R9SZC5-F1
#
_entry.id   AF-A0A7R9SZC5-F1
#
_cell.length_a   1.000
_cell.length_b   1.000
_cell.length_c   1.000
_cell.angle_alpha   90.00
_cell.angle_beta   90.00
_cell.angle_gamma   90.00
#
_symmetry.space_group_name_H-M   'P 1'
#
loop_
_entity.id
_entity.type
_entity.pdbx_description
1 polymer ?
#
loop_
_entity_poly.entity_id
_entity_poly.type
_entity_poly.pdbx_seq_one_letter_code
_entity_poly.pdbx_strand_id
1 'polypeptide(L)'
;VVRGVVTCFFIDTAHNIVEYLECIANCLRPGGCWVNFGPLLYHWEEYVDEQSVELSLEEVLAAAESFGLRVERSESTAPVDYTSDPRSMHKTTYSCAFIVATKV
;
A
#
# COMPACT_ATOMS: atom_id res chain seq x y z
N VAL A 1 17.87 1.62 -10.17
CA VAL A 1 16.51 1.37 -10.70
C VAL A 1 16.27 -0.12 -10.92
N VAL A 2 15.07 -0.61 -10.61
CA VAL A 2 14.64 -2.02 -10.68
C VAL A 2 13.52 -2.20 -11.69
N ARG A 3 13.19 -3.45 -12.02
CA ARG A 3 12.07 -3.79 -12.92
C ARG A 3 10.74 -3.94 -12.22
N GLY A 4 10.77 -4.23 -10.92
CA GLY A 4 9.57 -4.47 -10.13
C GLY A 4 9.80 -4.10 -8.67
N VAL A 5 8.75 -3.58 -8.04
CA VAL A 5 8.66 -3.35 -6.60
C VAL A 5 7.40 -4.06 -6.12
N VAL A 6 7.50 -4.80 -5.02
CA VAL A 6 6.37 -5.50 -4.40
C VAL A 6 6.28 -5.05 -2.95
N THR A 7 5.11 -4.57 -2.55
CA THR A 7 4.79 -4.20 -1.17
C THR A 7 3.66 -5.09 -0.65
N CYS A 8 3.84 -5.66 0.53
CA CYS A 8 2.88 -6.57 1.16
C CYS A 8 2.71 -6.18 2.62
N PHE A 9 1.53 -5.67 3.03
CA PHE A 9 1.29 -5.11 4.37
C PHE A 9 2.40 -4.11 4.78
N PHE A 10 2.64 -3.12 3.91
CA PHE A 10 3.82 -2.27 4.03
C PHE A 10 3.55 -0.77 3.84
N ILE A 11 2.72 -0.38 2.87
CA ILE A 11 2.59 1.04 2.52
C ILE A 11 1.96 1.88 3.64
N ASP A 12 1.22 1.24 4.53
CA ASP A 12 0.57 1.82 5.71
C ASP A 12 1.51 1.95 6.93
N THR A 13 2.77 1.51 6.83
CA THR A 13 3.77 1.76 7.87
C THR A 13 4.42 3.13 7.78
N ALA A 14 4.13 3.90 6.72
CA ALA A 14 4.72 5.21 6.48
C ALA A 14 4.13 6.27 7.42
N HIS A 15 4.96 7.20 7.88
CA HIS A 15 4.46 8.48 8.41
C HIS A 15 3.80 9.31 7.31
N ASN A 16 4.35 9.22 6.10
CA ASN A 16 3.82 9.88 4.92
C ASN A 16 3.83 8.91 3.73
N ILE A 17 2.68 8.32 3.43
CA ILE A 17 2.54 7.36 2.34
C ILE A 17 2.90 7.96 0.97
N VAL A 18 2.76 9.28 0.78
CA VAL A 18 3.11 9.98 -0.45
C VAL A 18 4.62 9.85 -0.75
N GLU A 19 5.47 9.92 0.28
CA GLU A 19 6.92 9.73 0.14
C GLU A 19 7.27 8.30 -0.27
N TYR A 20 6.53 7.30 0.23
CA TYR A 20 6.69 5.92 -0.20
C TYR A 20 6.33 5.77 -1.68
N LEU A 21 5.20 6.33 -2.12
CA LEU A 21 4.77 6.27 -3.52
C LEU A 21 5.79 6.92 -4.46
N GLU A 22 6.33 8.08 -4.09
CA GLU A 22 7.40 8.75 -4.82
C GLU A 22 8.66 7.88 -4.89
N CYS A 23 9.09 7.31 -3.76
CA CYS A 23 10.25 6.44 -3.68
C CYS A 23 10.08 5.18 -4.56
N ILE A 24 8.90 4.56 -4.53
CA ILE A 24 8.56 3.40 -5.37
C ILE A 24 8.66 3.78 -6.85
N ALA A 25 8.08 4.92 -7.25
CA ALA A 25 8.15 5.41 -8.63
C ALA A 25 9.59 5.69 -9.08
N ASN A 26 10.42 6.28 -8.21
CA ASN A 26 11.83 6.58 -8.47
C ASN A 26 12.71 5.31 -8.52
N CYS A 27 12.33 4.27 -7.79
CA CYS A 27 13.01 2.98 -7.82
C CYS A 27 12.74 2.25 -9.15
N LEU A 28 11.58 2.42 -9.75
CA LEU A 28 11.19 1.74 -11.00
C LEU A 28 11.81 2.41 -12.23
N ARG A 29 12.34 1.59 -13.14
CA ARG A 29 12.61 2.06 -14.51
C ARG A 29 11.28 2.32 -15.25
N PRO A 30 11.26 3.13 -16.32
CA PRO A 30 10.11 3.20 -17.22
C PRO A 30 9.68 1.80 -17.72
N GLY A 31 8.39 1.51 -17.67
CA GLY A 31 7.81 0.18 -17.92
C GLY A 31 8.00 -0.83 -16.78
N GLY A 32 8.55 -0.42 -15.63
CA GLY A 32 8.64 -1.23 -14.42
C GLY A 32 7.29 -1.35 -13.70
N CYS A 33 7.10 -2.42 -12.93
CA CYS A 33 5.83 -2.73 -12.28
C CYS A 33 5.88 -2.51 -10.76
N TRP A 34 4.87 -1.87 -10.20
CA TRP A 34 4.59 -1.89 -8.77
C TRP A 34 3.40 -2.80 -8.50
N VAL A 35 3.57 -3.75 -7.59
CA VAL A 35 2.49 -4.59 -7.06
C VAL A 35 2.34 -4.29 -5.57
N ASN A 36 1.13 -3.97 -5.13
CA ASN A 36 0.81 -3.81 -3.72
C ASN A 36 -0.29 -4.80 -3.28
N PHE A 37 -0.12 -5.37 -2.10
CA PHE A 37 -1.15 -6.15 -1.43
C PHE A 37 -1.18 -5.80 0.06
N GLY A 38 -2.27 -5.20 0.54
CA GLY A 38 -2.39 -4.90 1.97
C GLY A 38 -3.60 -4.05 2.31
N PRO A 39 -3.88 -3.88 3.61
CA PRO A 39 -4.84 -2.91 4.09
C PRO A 39 -4.24 -1.48 4.06
N LEU A 40 -5.00 -0.53 4.60
CA LEU A 40 -4.53 0.80 4.97
C LEU A 40 -4.78 0.99 6.47
N LEU A 41 -4.06 0.23 7.31
CA LEU A 41 -4.08 0.40 8.77
C LEU A 41 -2.87 1.25 9.15
N TYR A 42 -3.04 2.57 9.17
CA TYR A 42 -1.94 3.51 9.34
C TYR A 42 -1.27 3.35 10.70
N HIS A 43 0.01 2.97 10.69
CA HIS A 43 0.74 2.58 11.91
C HIS A 43 0.81 3.68 12.97
N TRP A 44 0.78 4.94 12.54
CA TRP A 44 1.02 6.10 13.38
C TRP A 44 -0.26 6.85 13.79
N GLU A 45 -1.45 6.41 13.36
CA GLU A 45 -2.75 7.09 13.60
C GLU A 45 -3.01 7.35 15.09
N GLU A 46 -2.64 6.44 15.97
CA GLU A 46 -2.90 6.54 17.41
C GLU A 46 -1.82 7.30 18.20
N TYR A 47 -0.71 7.70 17.55
CA TYR A 47 0.44 8.31 18.23
C TYR A 47 0.39 9.83 18.13
N VAL A 48 -0.06 10.49 19.21
CA VAL A 48 -0.28 11.96 19.27
C VAL A 48 0.96 12.79 18.94
N ASP A 49 2.15 12.28 19.26
CA ASP A 49 3.44 12.97 19.03
C ASP A 49 4.10 12.62 17.69
N GLU A 50 3.48 11.76 16.88
CA GLU A 50 3.99 11.32 15.58
C GLU A 50 3.12 11.85 14.44
N GLN A 51 3.75 12.17 13.30
CA GLN A 51 3.00 12.55 12.10
C GLN A 51 2.46 11.29 11.40
N SER A 52 1.19 11.34 10.98
CA SER A 52 0.51 10.29 10.22
C SER A 52 -0.31 10.92 9.09
N VAL A 53 0.07 10.67 7.83
CA VAL A 53 -0.71 11.07 6.64
C VAL A 53 -1.56 9.90 6.19
N GLU A 54 -2.86 10.00 6.47
CA GLU A 54 -3.83 8.91 6.33
C GLU A 54 -4.69 9.13 5.08
N LEU A 55 -4.27 8.54 3.96
CA LEU A 55 -5.03 8.59 2.71
C LEU A 55 -6.04 7.44 2.62
N SER A 56 -7.21 7.71 2.07
CA SER A 56 -8.10 6.66 1.58
C SER A 56 -7.49 5.92 0.39
N LEU A 57 -8.03 4.73 0.04
CA LEU A 57 -7.56 3.99 -1.12
C LEU A 57 -7.67 4.81 -2.42
N GLU A 58 -8.74 5.58 -2.58
CA GLU A 58 -8.92 6.46 -3.75
C GLU A 58 -7.79 7.50 -3.85
N GLU A 59 -7.45 8.13 -2.72
CA GLU A 59 -6.36 9.12 -2.64
C GLU A 59 -4.99 8.49 -2.86
N VAL A 60 -4.75 7.27 -2.36
CA VAL A 60 -3.50 6.52 -2.64
C VAL A 60 -3.33 6.27 -4.14
N LEU A 61 -4.39 5.84 -4.82
CA LEU A 61 -4.35 5.59 -6.26
C LEU A 61 -4.10 6.89 -7.04
N ALA A 62 -4.81 7.98 -6.70
CA ALA A 62 -4.61 9.28 -7.32
C ALA A 62 -3.19 9.84 -7.09
N ALA A 63 -2.66 9.70 -5.88
CA ALA A 63 -1.29 10.09 -5.56
C ALA A 63 -0.26 9.27 -6.36
N ALA A 64 -0.46 7.95 -6.47
CA ALA A 64 0.42 7.09 -7.26
C ALA A 64 0.43 7.50 -8.74
N GLU A 65 -0.73 7.81 -9.32
CA GLU A 65 -0.84 8.30 -10.70
C GLU A 65 -0.11 9.64 -10.89
N SER A 66 -0.14 10.53 -9.90
CA SER A 66 0.61 11.81 -9.95
C SER A 66 2.12 11.61 -10.05
N PHE A 67 2.65 10.48 -9.56
CA PHE A 67 4.05 10.08 -9.72
C PHE A 67 4.32 9.23 -10.96
N GLY A 68 3.36 9.13 -11.88
CA GLY A 68 3.48 8.35 -13.11
C GLY A 68 3.39 6.84 -12.89
N LEU A 69 2.78 6.37 -11.80
CA LEU A 69 2.41 4.96 -11.65
C LEU A 69 1.00 4.78 -12.21
N ARG A 70 0.91 4.41 -13.49
CA ARG A 70 -0.38 4.17 -14.14
C ARG A 70 -1.00 2.90 -13.57
N VAL A 71 -2.14 3.03 -12.88
CA VAL A 71 -2.84 1.91 -12.25
C VAL A 71 -3.55 1.08 -13.33
N GLU A 72 -3.20 -0.20 -13.44
CA GLU A 72 -3.79 -1.14 -14.39
C GLU A 72 -4.87 -2.00 -13.71
N ARG A 73 -4.70 -2.31 -12.42
CA ARG A 73 -5.66 -3.06 -11.60
C ARG A 73 -5.69 -2.52 -10.17
N SER A 74 -6.89 -2.45 -9.61
CA SER A 74 -7.14 -2.21 -8.19
C SER A 74 -8.40 -2.98 -7.79
N GLU A 75 -8.25 -3.98 -6.93
CA GLU A 75 -9.33 -4.90 -6.55
C GLU A 75 -9.28 -5.15 -5.04
N SER A 76 -10.44 -5.15 -4.39
CA SER A 76 -10.55 -5.59 -2.99
C SER A 76 -10.53 -7.12 -2.92
N THR A 77 -9.82 -7.66 -1.94
CA THR A 77 -9.76 -9.11 -1.72
C THR A 77 -10.80 -9.60 -0.73
N ALA A 78 -11.01 -10.92 -0.69
CA ALA A 78 -11.63 -11.55 0.47
C ALA A 78 -10.80 -11.24 1.74
N PRO A 79 -11.42 -11.28 2.94
CA PRO A 79 -10.70 -11.07 4.19
C PRO A 79 -9.52 -12.04 4.34
N VAL A 80 -8.38 -11.51 4.76
CA VAL A 80 -7.16 -12.28 5.04
C VAL A 80 -6.69 -12.08 6.47
N ASP A 81 -6.06 -13.11 7.03
CA ASP A 81 -5.49 -13.09 8.37
C ASP A 81 -4.08 -12.48 8.35
N TYR A 82 -3.69 -11.81 9.44
CA TYR A 82 -2.30 -11.42 9.68
C TYR A 82 -1.88 -11.87 11.07
N THR A 83 -0.98 -12.85 11.15
CA THR A 83 -0.47 -13.42 12.41
C THR A 83 -1.54 -13.95 13.40
N SER A 84 -2.75 -14.25 12.92
CA SER A 84 -3.87 -14.73 13.74
C SER A 84 -3.70 -16.20 14.16
N ASP A 85 -3.96 -16.53 15.44
CA ASP A 85 -4.04 -17.93 15.89
C ASP A 85 -5.34 -18.56 15.36
N PRO A 86 -5.28 -19.64 14.55
CA PRO A 86 -6.47 -20.28 14.00
C PRO A 86 -7.44 -20.83 15.05
N ARG A 87 -6.96 -21.07 16.28
CA ARG A 87 -7.75 -21.58 17.42
C ARG A 87 -8.34 -20.48 18.29
N SER A 88 -7.93 -19.22 18.11
CA SER A 88 -8.44 -18.11 18.90
C SER A 88 -9.90 -17.81 18.54
N MET A 89 -10.69 -17.45 19.55
CA MET A 89 -12.05 -16.92 19.37
C MET A 89 -12.05 -15.48 18.84
N HIS A 90 -10.97 -14.74 19.06
CA HIS A 90 -10.76 -13.40 18.51
C HIS A 90 -9.79 -13.48 17.33
N LYS A 91 -10.21 -12.97 16.17
CA LYS A 91 -9.41 -12.94 14.94
C LYS A 91 -9.38 -11.54 14.37
N THR A 92 -8.18 -11.08 14.01
CA THR A 92 -7.99 -9.86 13.24
C THR A 92 -7.86 -10.24 11.77
N THR A 93 -8.75 -9.69 10.95
CA THR A 93 -8.81 -9.96 9.51
C THR A 93 -8.90 -8.65 8.74
N TYR A 94 -8.35 -8.64 7.53
CA TYR A 94 -8.23 -7.44 6.71
C TYR A 94 -8.84 -7.65 5.33
N SER A 95 -9.67 -6.72 4.90
CA SER A 95 -10.03 -6.58 3.48
C SER A 95 -8.95 -5.76 2.80
N CYS A 96 -8.09 -6.41 2.02
CA CYS A 96 -6.93 -5.76 1.41
C CYS A 96 -7.24 -5.25 0.00
N ALA A 97 -6.47 -4.27 -0.45
CA ALA A 97 -6.40 -3.90 -1.86
C ALA A 97 -5.24 -4.64 -2.54
N PHE A 98 -5.51 -5.23 -3.70
CA PHE A 98 -4.51 -5.73 -4.63
C PHE A 98 -4.37 -4.75 -5.79
N ILE A 99 -3.22 -4.10 -5.89
CA ILE A 99 -2.94 -3.04 -6.87
C ILE A 99 -1.81 -3.50 -7.78
N VAL A 100 -1.96 -3.25 -9.08
CA VAL A 100 -0.89 -3.39 -10.07
C VAL A 100 -0.81 -2.09 -10.85
N ALA A 101 0.38 -1.48 -10.87
CA ALA A 101 0.64 -0.25 -11.60
C ALA A 101 1.94 -0.36 -12.42
N THR A 102 1.99 0.33 -13.55
CA THR A 102 3.20 0.42 -14.38
C THR A 102 3.75 1.83 -14.36
N LYS A 103 5.06 1.97 -14.15
CA LYS A 103 5.74 3.27 -14.23
C LYS A 103 5.79 3.73 -15.69
N VAL A 104 5.12 4.84 -15.99
CA VAL A 104 5.17 5.53 -17.30
C VAL A 104 6.25 6.59 -17.34
#